data_AF-A0A7Y3I447-F1
#
_entry.id   AF-A0A7Y3I447-F1
#
_cell.length_a   1.000
_cell.length_b   1.000
_cell.length_c   1.000
_cell.angle_alpha   90.00
_cell.angle_beta   90.00
_cell.angle_gamma   90.00
#
_symmetry.space_group_name_H-M   'P 1'
#
loop_
_entity.id
_entity.type
_entity.pdbx_description
1 polymer ?
#
loop_
_entity_poly.entity_id
_entity_poly.type
_entity_poly.pdbx_seq_one_letter_code
_entity_poly.pdbx_strand_id
1 'polypeptide(L)' 'MSVIYIVLPVALLLAGGAVVAFVWAVRSGQLDDLETPAWRVLGDEEADGRSDESDAERAGDG' A
#
# COMPACT_ATOMS: atom_id res chain seq x y z
N MET A 1 -37.78 -30.56 7.08
CA MET A 1 -37.62 -29.36 6.21
C MET A 1 -37.64 -28.14 7.11
N SER A 2 -36.50 -27.50 7.33
CA SER A 2 -36.38 -26.35 8.26
C SER A 2 -35.10 -25.52 8.09
N VAL A 3 -34.04 -26.09 7.52
CA VAL A 3 -32.72 -25.45 7.42
C VAL A 3 -32.74 -24.13 6.64
N ILE A 4 -33.67 -23.98 5.69
CA ILE A 4 -33.77 -22.78 4.86
C ILE A 4 -34.12 -21.54 5.68
N TYR A 5 -34.83 -21.68 6.80
CA TYR A 5 -35.15 -20.57 7.70
C TYR A 5 -33.93 -20.05 8.47
N ILE A 6 -32.86 -20.84 8.54
CA ILE A 6 -31.59 -20.44 9.16
C ILE A 6 -30.62 -19.95 8.08
N VAL A 7 -30.51 -20.70 6.98
CA VAL A 7 -29.55 -20.40 5.91
C VAL A 7 -29.89 -19.09 5.20
N LEU A 8 -31.17 -18.81 4.95
CA LEU A 8 -31.58 -17.58 4.26
C LEU A 8 -31.19 -16.30 5.02
N PRO A 9 -31.53 -16.12 6.31
CA PRO A 9 -31.12 -14.92 7.03
C PRO A 9 -29.61 -14.84 7.22
N VAL A 10 -28.92 -15.97 7.44
CA VAL A 10 -27.44 -15.98 7.53
C VAL A 10 -26.82 -15.51 6.22
N ALA A 11 -27.29 -16.02 5.07
CA ALA A 11 -26.81 -15.60 3.76
C ALA A 11 -27.06 -14.10 3.52
N LEU A 12 -28.24 -13.57 3.89
CA LEU A 12 -28.54 -12.15 3.79
C LEU A 12 -27.64 -11.29 4.69
N LEU A 13 -27.35 -11.74 5.91
CA LEU A 13 -26.44 -11.05 6.81
C LEU A 13 -25.00 -11.05 6.28
N LEU A 14 -24.54 -12.17 5.74
CA LEU A 14 -23.20 -12.25 5.13
C LEU A 14 -23.10 -11.37 3.88
N ALA A 15 -24.10 -11.41 2.99
CA ALA A 15 -24.13 -10.57 1.80
C ALA A 15 -24.19 -9.08 2.18
N GLY A 16 -25.06 -8.71 3.11
CA GLY A 16 -25.15 -7.34 3.63
C GLY A 16 -23.86 -6.90 4.31
N GLY A 17 -23.24 -7.76 5.12
CA GLY A 17 -21.95 -7.52 5.76
C GLY A 17 -20.83 -7.30 4.75
N ALA A 18 -20.79 -8.10 3.68
CA ALA A 18 -19.83 -7.93 2.59
C ALA A 18 -20.02 -6.58 1.87
N VAL A 19 -21.26 -6.18 1.58
CA VAL A 19 -21.55 -4.88 0.96
C VAL A 19 -21.15 -3.72 1.87
N VAL A 20 -21.47 -3.80 3.18
CA VAL A 20 -21.08 -2.77 4.14
C VAL A 20 -19.56 -2.67 4.26
N ALA A 21 -18.87 -3.80 4.39
CA ALA A 21 -17.42 -3.86 4.45
C ALA A 21 -16.77 -3.31 3.17
N PHE A 22 -17.32 -3.63 2.00
CA PHE A 22 -16.88 -3.11 0.71
C PHE A 22 -17.04 -1.59 0.63
N VAL A 23 -18.23 -1.06 0.96
CA VAL A 23 -18.46 0.39 0.96
C VAL A 23 -17.57 1.12 1.96
N TRP A 24 -17.33 0.53 3.13
CA TRP A 24 -16.40 1.07 4.12
C TRP A 24 -14.97 1.11 3.57
N ALA A 25 -14.48 0.01 2.97
CA ALA A 25 -13.16 -0.10 2.38
C ALA A 25 -12.93 0.95 1.27
N VAL A 26 -13.89 1.10 0.35
CA VAL A 26 -13.86 2.13 -0.71
C VAL A 26 -13.79 3.53 -0.11
N ARG A 27 -14.63 3.83 0.89
CA ARG A 27 -14.65 5.16 1.54
C ARG A 27 -13.40 5.45 2.35
N SER A 28 -12.72 4.43 2.86
CA SER A 28 -11.47 4.57 3.60
C SER A 28 -10.23 4.69 2.72
N GLY A 29 -10.37 4.63 1.39
CA GLY A 29 -9.24 4.68 0.46
C GLY A 29 -8.36 3.42 0.47
N GLN A 30 -8.82 2.32 1.07
CA GLN A 30 -8.08 1.05 1.13
C GLN A 30 -7.86 0.42 -0.26
N LEU A 31 -8.60 0.88 -1.28
CA LEU A 31 -8.45 0.45 -2.67
C LEU A 31 -7.53 1.38 -3.48
N ASP A 32 -7.05 2.49 -2.90
CA ASP A 32 -6.16 3.43 -3.58
C ASP A 32 -4.70 2.96 -3.52
N ASP A 33 -4.36 2.12 -2.53
CA ASP A 33 -3.04 1.49 -2.37
C ASP A 33 -2.95 0.12 -3.06
N LEU A 34 -3.48 0.02 -4.28
CA LEU A 34 -3.23 -1.13 -5.17
C LEU A 34 -1.94 -0.96 -5.97
N GLU A 35 -1.41 0.26 -6.01
CA GLU A 35 -0.12 0.60 -6.57
C GLU A 35 0.95 0.61 -5.48
N THR A 36 1.29 -0.55 -4.92
CA THR A 36 2.58 -0.69 -4.25
C THR A 36 3.64 -0.92 -5.32
N PRO A 37 4.57 0.01 -5.56
CA PRO A 37 5.58 -0.18 -6.57
C PRO A 37 6.56 -1.27 -6.10
N ALA A 38 6.39 -2.50 -6.62
CA ALA A 38 7.30 -3.63 -6.38
C ALA A 38 8.76 -3.33 -6.77
N TRP A 39 8.99 -2.24 -7.53
CA TRP A 39 10.30 -1.76 -7.94
C TRP A 39 11.04 -0.94 -6.86
N ARG A 40 10.39 -0.49 -5.78
CA ARG A 40 11.08 0.21 -4.67
C ARG A 40 12.07 -0.68 -3.91
N VAL A 41 11.93 -2.00 -3.98
CA VAL A 41 12.85 -2.94 -3.33
C VAL A 41 14.06 -3.29 -4.21
N LEU A 42 14.09 -2.89 -5.49
CA LEU A 42 15.05 -3.39 -6.48
C LEU A 42 15.79 -2.31 -7.31
N GLY A 43 15.74 -1.01 -7.02
CA GLY A 43 16.55 -0.10 -7.83
C GLY A 43 16.53 1.37 -7.46
N ASP A 44 17.20 1.72 -6.36
CA ASP A 44 18.01 2.95 -6.25
C ASP A 44 18.90 2.89 -4.98
N GLU A 45 19.67 1.80 -4.83
CA GLU A 45 20.85 1.81 -3.95
C GLU A 45 22.09 2.33 -4.70
N GLU A 46 21.94 2.71 -5.98
CA GLU A 46 23.02 3.22 -6.80
C GLU A 46 22.98 4.76 -6.83
N ALA A 47 23.77 5.36 -5.93
CA ALA A 47 24.45 6.66 -6.09
C ALA A 47 24.14 7.80 -5.08
N ASP A 48 23.77 7.51 -3.82
CA ASP A 48 23.99 8.49 -2.74
C ASP A 48 25.32 8.22 -2.03
N GLY A 49 26.43 8.54 -2.70
CA GLY A 49 27.79 8.28 -2.21
C GLY A 49 28.86 9.22 -2.74
N ARG A 50 28.50 10.43 -3.20
CA ARG A 50 29.47 11.48 -3.55
C ARG A 50 29.06 12.82 -2.97
N SER A 51 29.11 12.92 -1.64
CA SER A 51 29.09 14.18 -0.91
C SER A 51 30.40 14.46 -0.16
N ASP A 52 31.44 13.62 -0.28
CA ASP A 52 32.75 13.89 0.32
C ASP A 52 33.83 14.07 -0.76
N GLU A 53 34.60 15.15 -0.61
CA GLU A 53 35.90 15.41 -1.25
C GLU A 53 35.98 16.17 -2.59
N SER A 54 35.42 17.38 -2.67
CA SER A 54 35.99 18.41 -3.57
C SER A 54 36.05 19.82 -2.99
N ASP A 55 35.97 19.96 -1.66
CA ASP A 55 36.30 21.21 -0.95
C ASP A 55 37.79 21.31 -0.60
N ALA A 56 38.61 20.30 -0.96
CA ALA A 56 40.06 20.33 -0.77
C ALA A 56 40.83 21.08 -1.87
N GLU A 57 40.23 21.36 -3.03
CA GLU A 57 40.95 21.91 -4.20
C GLU A 57 40.89 23.45 -4.33
N ARG A 58 40.35 24.15 -3.32
CA ARG A 58 40.37 25.63 -3.25
C ARG A 58 41.33 26.21 -2.21
N ALA A 59 42.09 25.39 -1.49
CA ALA A 59 42.92 25.84 -0.37
C ALA A 59 44.44 25.70 -0.59
N GLY A 60 44.92 25.28 -1.75
CA GLY A 60 46.32 24.91 -1.92
C GLY A 60 46.91 25.03 -3.31
N ASP A 61 46.76 26.18 -3.98
CA ASP A 61 47.82 26.64 -4.89
C ASP A 61 47.74 28.17 -5.01
N GLY A 62 48.59 28.82 -4.23
CA GLY A 62 48.88 30.25 -4.21
C GLY A 62 50.36 30.44 -3.93
#